data_AF-A0A947X8R9-F1
#
_entry.id   AF-A0A947X8R9-F1
#
_cell.length_a   1.000
_cell.length_b   1.000
_cell.length_c   1.000
_cell.angle_alpha   90.00
_cell.angle_beta   90.00
_cell.angle_gamma   90.00
#
_symmetry.space_group_name_H-M   'P 1'
#
loop_
_entity.id
_entity.type
_entity.pdbx_description
1 polymer ?
#
loop_
_entity_poly.entity_id
_entity_poly.type
_entity_poly.pdbx_seq_one_letter_code
_entity_poly.pdbx_strand_id
1 'polypeptide(L)'
;PLPNLEKLCNTDALITSNWKSLYVDKDLFEDERRESRLRFSLAHEIGHYVLHKDFYTSLSISSFENFYKLIETTPSEQYGYLETQANKFAGHLLVPRDLLEQKLDKELRKACEKINLNDFDKTLLKSYIANPLSKKFGVSNESMEIILSEFNIFKNSK
;
A
#
# COMPACT_ATOMS: atom_id res chain seq x y z
N PRO A 1 3.93 17.97 8.31
CA PRO A 1 5.15 17.12 8.42
C PRO A 1 5.75 17.26 9.83
N LEU A 2 6.25 16.17 10.42
CA LEU A 2 6.87 16.13 11.74
C LEU A 2 8.28 15.52 11.61
N PRO A 3 9.34 16.18 12.10
CA PRO A 3 10.70 15.66 11.99
C PRO A 3 10.90 14.39 12.83
N ASN A 4 11.63 13.42 12.30
CA ASN A 4 12.00 12.16 12.95
C ASN A 4 10.81 11.26 13.36
N LEU A 5 9.66 11.36 12.68
CA LEU A 5 8.52 10.48 12.94
C LEU A 5 8.91 9.02 12.69
N GLU A 6 9.57 8.72 11.58
CA GLU A 6 10.03 7.34 11.26
C GLU A 6 10.97 6.82 12.36
N LYS A 7 11.94 7.62 12.79
CA LYS A 7 12.95 7.21 13.78
C LYS A 7 12.39 7.02 15.18
N LEU A 8 11.46 7.89 15.58
CA LEU A 8 10.85 7.84 16.91
C LEU A 8 9.75 6.80 17.00
N CYS A 9 9.05 6.57 15.89
CA CYS A 9 7.75 5.90 15.92
C CYS A 9 7.65 4.67 15.02
N ASN A 10 8.70 4.39 14.24
CA ASN A 10 8.75 3.33 13.23
C ASN A 10 7.58 3.41 12.22
N THR A 11 7.14 4.64 11.90
CA THR A 11 6.10 4.87 10.89
C THR A 11 6.39 6.11 10.04
N ASP A 12 6.00 6.04 8.77
CA ASP A 12 6.12 7.12 7.79
C ASP A 12 5.01 8.17 7.91
N ALA A 13 3.83 7.75 8.36
CA ALA A 13 2.66 8.60 8.56
C ALA A 13 1.85 8.11 9.75
N LEU A 14 1.04 8.99 10.31
CA LEU A 14 0.16 8.67 11.43
C LEU A 14 -1.05 9.58 11.41
N ILE A 15 -2.23 8.98 11.32
CA ILE A 15 -3.48 9.70 11.55
C ILE A 15 -3.82 9.76 13.05
N THR A 16 -4.28 10.92 13.48
CA THR A 16 -4.73 11.13 14.86
C THR A 16 -6.02 10.35 15.13
N SER A 17 -6.18 9.88 16.37
CA SER A 17 -7.35 9.11 16.82
C SER A 17 -8.68 9.89 16.77
N ASN A 18 -8.63 11.23 16.80
CA ASN A 18 -9.80 12.08 16.58
C ASN A 18 -10.09 12.32 15.09
N TRP A 19 -9.25 11.77 14.20
CA TRP A 19 -9.35 11.82 12.75
C TRP A 19 -9.32 13.23 12.13
N LYS A 20 -8.76 14.21 12.84
CA LYS A 20 -8.70 15.62 12.39
C LYS A 20 -7.36 16.00 11.76
N SER A 21 -6.31 15.28 12.12
CA SER A 21 -4.95 15.55 11.67
C SER A 21 -4.26 14.28 11.21
N LEU A 22 -3.42 14.41 10.19
CA LEU A 22 -2.51 13.38 9.72
C LEU A 22 -1.10 13.95 9.74
N TYR A 23 -0.19 13.24 10.39
CA TYR A 23 1.23 13.56 10.41
C TYR A 23 1.98 12.67 9.42
N VAL A 24 3.05 13.21 8.86
CA VAL A 24 3.96 12.52 7.95
C VAL A 24 5.37 12.86 8.38
N ASP A 25 6.29 11.91 8.29
CA ASP A 25 7.71 12.17 8.50
C ASP A 25 8.20 13.29 7.57
N LYS A 26 8.95 14.24 8.14
CA LYS A 26 9.42 15.41 7.40
C LYS A 26 10.40 15.04 6.27
N ASP A 27 11.34 14.13 6.52
CA ASP A 27 12.36 13.76 5.53
C ASP A 27 11.71 12.99 4.37
N LEU A 28 10.67 12.19 4.67
CA LEU A 28 9.84 11.57 3.63
C LEU A 28 9.05 12.60 2.83
N PHE A 29 8.44 13.58 3.50
CA PHE A 29 7.59 14.60 2.86
C PHE A 29 8.38 15.53 1.94
N GLU A 30 9.63 15.84 2.28
CA GLU A 30 10.47 16.78 1.53
C GLU A 30 11.29 16.14 0.41
N ASP A 31 11.41 14.80 0.37
CA ASP A 31 12.15 14.09 -0.68
C ASP A 31 11.24 13.61 -1.82
N GLU A 32 11.22 14.37 -2.92
CA GLU A 32 10.44 14.03 -4.13
C GLU A 32 10.74 12.62 -4.68
N ARG A 33 11.96 12.10 -4.46
CA ARG A 33 12.33 10.74 -4.92
C ARG A 33 11.54 9.65 -4.18
N ARG A 34 10.98 9.99 -3.01
CA ARG A 34 10.18 9.10 -2.16
C ARG A 34 8.67 9.35 -2.30
N GLU A 35 8.23 10.10 -3.31
CA GLU A 35 6.81 10.44 -3.52
C GLU A 35 5.91 9.18 -3.55
N SER A 36 6.35 8.09 -4.18
CA SER A 36 5.57 6.85 -4.20
C SER A 36 5.33 6.26 -2.81
N ARG A 37 6.34 6.32 -1.92
CA ARG A 37 6.24 5.90 -0.51
C ARG A 37 5.32 6.84 0.26
N LEU A 38 5.49 8.15 0.08
CA LEU A 38 4.61 9.16 0.68
C LEU A 38 3.14 8.94 0.33
N ARG A 39 2.83 8.79 -0.96
CA ARG A 39 1.47 8.52 -1.45
C ARG A 39 0.90 7.24 -0.86
N PHE A 40 1.71 6.19 -0.76
CA PHE A 40 1.30 4.93 -0.14
C PHE A 40 0.99 5.09 1.35
N SER A 41 1.88 5.74 2.13
CA SER A 41 1.66 5.98 3.55
C SER A 41 0.38 6.80 3.79
N LEU A 42 0.12 7.83 2.99
CA LEU A 42 -1.13 8.59 3.08
C LEU A 42 -2.37 7.74 2.75
N ALA A 43 -2.32 6.95 1.68
CA ALA A 43 -3.41 6.05 1.30
C ALA A 43 -3.67 4.97 2.36
N HIS A 44 -2.63 4.51 3.04
CA HIS A 44 -2.70 3.55 4.15
C HIS A 44 -3.43 4.15 5.35
N GLU A 45 -3.07 5.36 5.78
CA GLU A 45 -3.79 6.06 6.85
C GLU A 45 -5.27 6.31 6.51
N ILE A 46 -5.58 6.64 5.25
CA ILE A 46 -6.95 6.74 4.77
C ILE A 46 -7.66 5.38 4.88
N GLY A 47 -6.96 4.28 4.61
CA GLY A 47 -7.48 2.92 4.82
C GLY A 47 -7.88 2.66 6.27
N HIS A 48 -7.05 3.05 7.24
CA HIS A 48 -7.44 2.99 8.66
C HIS A 48 -8.68 3.82 8.96
N TYR A 49 -8.79 5.03 8.42
CA TYR A 49 -9.99 5.86 8.60
C TYR A 49 -11.25 5.23 7.99
N VAL A 50 -11.14 4.67 6.79
CA VAL A 50 -12.32 4.12 6.09
C VAL A 50 -12.75 2.80 6.70
N LEU A 51 -11.81 1.91 7.01
CA LEU A 51 -12.11 0.53 7.40
C LEU A 51 -12.20 0.34 8.93
N HIS A 52 -11.43 1.11 9.69
CA HIS A 52 -11.19 0.81 11.11
C HIS A 52 -11.63 1.94 12.06
N LYS A 53 -12.20 3.03 11.55
CA LYS A 53 -12.56 4.21 12.38
C LYS A 53 -13.38 3.87 13.61
N ASP A 54 -14.41 3.05 13.48
CA ASP A 54 -15.30 2.70 14.60
C ASP A 54 -14.55 1.88 15.66
N PHE A 55 -13.69 0.95 15.22
CA PHE A 55 -12.82 0.18 16.11
C PHE A 55 -11.90 1.11 16.90
N TYR A 56 -11.11 1.97 16.24
CA TYR A 56 -10.22 2.90 16.93
C TYR A 56 -10.97 3.93 17.81
N THR A 57 -12.17 4.38 17.39
CA THR A 57 -13.00 5.30 18.18
C THR A 57 -13.49 4.63 19.46
N SER A 58 -13.85 3.34 19.39
CA SER A 58 -14.27 2.58 20.59
C SER A 58 -13.19 2.48 21.66
N LEU A 59 -11.92 2.62 21.28
CA LEU A 59 -10.76 2.50 22.16
C LEU A 59 -10.46 3.79 22.93
N SER A 60 -11.23 4.87 22.69
CA SER A 60 -11.15 6.15 23.42
C SER A 60 -9.72 6.71 23.51
N ILE A 61 -8.94 6.52 22.44
CA ILE A 61 -7.53 6.92 22.38
C ILE A 61 -7.44 8.45 22.42
N SER A 62 -6.99 9.00 23.55
CA SER A 62 -6.91 10.44 23.80
C SER A 62 -5.49 11.02 23.73
N SER A 63 -4.47 10.16 23.59
CA SER A 63 -3.07 10.56 23.50
C SER A 63 -2.26 9.60 22.64
N PHE A 64 -1.09 10.04 22.21
CA PHE A 64 -0.12 9.22 21.48
C PHE A 64 0.39 8.03 22.31
N GLU A 65 0.53 8.21 23.62
CA GLU A 65 0.94 7.16 24.55
C GLU A 65 -0.13 6.09 24.74
N ASN A 66 -1.41 6.48 24.73
CA ASN A 66 -2.54 5.54 24.72
C ASN A 66 -2.60 4.72 23.42
N PHE A 67 -2.22 5.32 22.29
CA PHE A 67 -2.11 4.62 21.02
C PHE A 67 -0.98 3.58 21.03
N TYR A 68 0.20 3.93 21.54
CA TYR A 68 1.29 2.97 21.70
C TYR A 68 0.93 1.81 22.60
N LYS A 69 0.37 2.11 23.76
CA LYS A 69 -0.06 1.09 24.71
C LYS A 69 -1.14 0.18 24.11
N LEU A 70 -1.99 0.72 23.24
CA LEU A 70 -2.95 -0.09 22.49
C LEU A 70 -2.26 -1.03 21.49
N ILE A 71 -1.28 -0.56 20.73
CA ILE A 71 -0.51 -1.42 19.81
C ILE A 71 0.19 -2.54 20.58
N GLU A 72 0.77 -2.23 21.74
CA GLU A 72 1.42 -3.24 22.60
C GLU A 72 0.44 -4.25 23.21
N THR A 73 -0.79 -3.82 23.51
CA THR A 73 -1.79 -4.67 24.19
C THR A 73 -2.73 -5.41 23.25
N THR A 74 -2.84 -4.97 22.00
CA THR A 74 -3.59 -5.67 20.96
C THR A 74 -2.82 -6.92 20.56
N PRO A 75 -3.45 -8.11 20.50
CA PRO A 75 -2.78 -9.30 20.00
C PRO A 75 -2.16 -9.03 18.63
N SER A 76 -0.88 -9.35 18.47
CA SER A 76 -0.10 -9.04 17.25
C SER A 76 -0.78 -9.53 15.97
N GLU A 77 -1.47 -10.66 16.04
CA GLU A 77 -2.27 -11.22 14.94
C GLU A 77 -3.45 -10.31 14.55
N GLN A 78 -4.21 -9.81 15.54
CA GLN A 78 -5.34 -8.92 15.29
C GLN A 78 -4.88 -7.58 14.71
N TYR A 79 -3.82 -7.01 15.28
CA TYR A 79 -3.22 -5.79 14.75
C TYR A 79 -2.71 -6.00 13.31
N GLY A 80 -2.04 -7.13 13.06
CA GLY A 80 -1.56 -7.51 11.73
C GLY A 80 -2.68 -7.61 10.68
N TYR A 81 -3.89 -8.03 11.06
CA TYR A 81 -5.03 -8.00 10.14
C TYR A 81 -5.46 -6.58 9.77
N LEU A 82 -5.48 -5.63 10.72
CA LEU A 82 -5.82 -4.23 10.45
C LEU A 82 -4.79 -3.61 9.49
N GLU A 83 -3.50 -3.77 9.78
CA GLU A 83 -2.41 -3.30 8.93
C GLU A 83 -2.48 -3.91 7.52
N THR A 84 -2.76 -5.21 7.42
CA THR A 84 -2.92 -5.90 6.13
C THR A 84 -4.11 -5.34 5.34
N GLN A 85 -5.22 -5.05 6.00
CA GLN A 85 -6.41 -4.48 5.37
C GLN A 85 -6.13 -3.05 4.89
N ALA A 86 -5.47 -2.22 5.69
CA ALA A 86 -5.07 -0.87 5.32
C ALA A 86 -4.09 -0.86 4.14
N ASN A 87 -3.12 -1.79 4.12
CA ASN A 87 -2.19 -1.97 2.99
C ASN A 87 -2.91 -2.35 1.69
N LYS A 88 -3.87 -3.29 1.76
CA LYS A 88 -4.70 -3.66 0.59
C LYS A 88 -5.53 -2.48 0.09
N PHE A 89 -6.16 -1.76 1.02
CA PHE A 89 -6.92 -0.56 0.70
C PHE A 89 -6.04 0.48 -0.01
N ALA A 90 -4.85 0.77 0.52
CA ALA A 90 -3.91 1.71 -0.08
C ALA A 90 -3.54 1.32 -1.52
N GLY A 91 -3.26 0.03 -1.73
CA GLY A 91 -2.98 -0.53 -3.06
C GLY A 91 -4.12 -0.29 -4.04
N HIS A 92 -5.36 -0.63 -3.68
CA HIS A 92 -6.53 -0.46 -4.55
C HIS A 92 -6.95 1.01 -4.73
N LEU A 93 -6.71 1.87 -3.74
CA LEU A 93 -6.95 3.30 -3.87
C LEU A 93 -5.98 3.94 -4.87
N LEU A 94 -4.69 3.59 -4.80
CA LEU A 94 -3.66 4.14 -5.68
C LEU A 94 -3.64 3.49 -7.07
N VAL A 95 -4.13 2.25 -7.16
CA VAL A 95 -4.20 1.47 -8.40
C VAL A 95 -5.65 0.98 -8.60
N PRO A 96 -6.55 1.86 -9.08
CA PRO A 96 -7.95 1.48 -9.29
C PRO A 96 -8.08 0.32 -10.28
N ARG A 97 -8.90 -0.68 -9.93
CA ARG A 97 -9.01 -1.95 -10.65
C ARG A 97 -9.32 -1.79 -12.14
N ASP A 98 -10.35 -1.02 -12.47
CA ASP A 98 -10.81 -0.83 -13.86
C ASP A 98 -9.74 -0.17 -14.74
N LEU A 99 -8.98 0.78 -14.16
CA LEU A 99 -7.88 1.42 -14.85
C LEU A 99 -6.70 0.47 -15.02
N LEU A 100 -6.41 -0.35 -14.00
CA LEU A 100 -5.35 -1.35 -14.05
C LEU A 100 -5.64 -2.38 -15.13
N GLU A 101 -6.86 -2.92 -15.21
CA GLU A 101 -7.25 -3.91 -16.23
C GLU A 101 -7.01 -3.39 -17.65
N GLN A 102 -7.45 -2.16 -17.94
CA GLN A 102 -7.23 -1.54 -19.25
C GLN A 102 -5.74 -1.37 -19.60
N LYS A 103 -4.90 -1.04 -18.61
CA LYS A 103 -3.45 -0.87 -18.83
C LYS A 103 -2.74 -2.22 -18.92
N LEU A 104 -3.14 -3.18 -18.08
CA LEU A 104 -2.60 -4.53 -18.05
C LEU A 104 -2.80 -5.21 -19.41
N ASP A 105 -4.00 -5.16 -19.98
CA ASP A 105 -4.29 -5.72 -21.30
C ASP A 105 -3.37 -5.14 -22.38
N LYS A 106 -3.10 -3.83 -22.32
CA LYS A 106 -2.20 -3.15 -23.26
C LYS A 106 -0.76 -3.63 -23.10
N GLU A 107 -0.26 -3.77 -21.88
CA GLU A 107 1.11 -4.23 -21.64
C GLU A 107 1.29 -5.72 -21.96
N LEU A 108 0.28 -6.55 -21.70
CA LEU A 108 0.30 -7.97 -22.10
C LEU A 108 0.34 -8.15 -23.62
N ARG A 109 -0.47 -7.39 -24.38
CA ARG A 109 -0.43 -7.43 -25.86
C ARG A 109 0.95 -7.08 -26.42
N LYS A 110 1.60 -6.05 -25.88
CA LYS A 110 2.97 -5.68 -26.27
C LYS A 110 3.99 -6.77 -25.91
N ALA A 111 3.79 -7.45 -24.79
CA ALA A 111 4.66 -8.56 -24.39
C ALA A 111 4.51 -9.74 -25.37
N CYS A 112 3.29 -10.09 -25.77
CA CYS A 112 3.01 -11.14 -26.77
C CYS A 112 3.72 -10.92 -28.11
N GLU A 113 3.98 -9.67 -28.51
CA GLU A 113 4.71 -9.37 -29.76
C GLU A 113 6.18 -9.82 -29.71
N LYS A 114 6.74 -10.02 -28.51
CA LYS A 114 8.16 -10.31 -28.29
C LYS A 114 8.40 -11.69 -27.69
N ILE A 115 7.44 -12.23 -26.94
CA ILE A 115 7.56 -13.48 -26.20
C ILE A 115 6.26 -14.29 -26.30
N ASN A 116 6.38 -15.63 -26.34
CA ASN A 116 5.23 -16.50 -26.13
C ASN A 116 4.91 -16.54 -24.63
N LEU A 117 3.82 -15.89 -24.22
CA LEU A 117 3.44 -15.77 -22.81
C LEU A 117 3.18 -17.12 -22.12
N ASN A 118 2.76 -18.14 -22.87
CA ASN A 118 2.42 -19.44 -22.29
C ASN A 118 3.66 -20.23 -21.82
N ASP A 119 4.80 -19.98 -22.46
CA ASP A 119 6.07 -20.67 -22.16
C ASP A 119 6.95 -19.83 -21.21
N PHE A 120 6.52 -18.60 -20.89
CA PHE A 120 7.28 -17.66 -20.09
C PHE A 120 6.97 -17.84 -18.60
N ASP A 121 8.00 -17.83 -17.77
CA ASP A 121 7.83 -17.93 -16.32
C ASP A 121 6.91 -16.81 -15.80
N LYS A 122 5.86 -17.19 -15.06
CA LYS A 122 4.82 -16.26 -14.59
C LYS A 122 5.38 -15.22 -13.61
N THR A 123 6.39 -15.57 -12.83
CA THR A 123 7.04 -14.64 -11.89
C THR A 123 7.81 -13.59 -12.67
N LEU A 124 8.61 -14.00 -13.65
CA LEU A 124 9.34 -13.09 -14.53
C LEU A 124 8.38 -12.23 -15.36
N LEU A 125 7.28 -12.79 -15.86
CA LEU A 125 6.26 -12.03 -16.58
C LEU A 125 5.65 -10.96 -15.68
N LYS A 126 5.32 -11.31 -14.44
CA LYS A 126 4.77 -10.37 -13.46
C LYS A 126 5.73 -9.21 -13.21
N SER A 127 7.01 -9.48 -12.92
CA SER A 127 8.02 -8.44 -12.70
C SER A 127 8.25 -7.58 -13.95
N TYR A 128 8.22 -8.20 -15.14
CA TYR A 128 8.33 -7.48 -16.41
C TYR A 128 7.17 -6.50 -16.61
N ILE A 129 5.93 -6.94 -16.37
CA ILE A 129 4.72 -6.13 -16.54
C ILE A 129 4.54 -5.11 -15.41
N ALA A 130 5.00 -5.41 -14.19
CA ALA A 130 4.90 -4.51 -13.04
C ALA A 130 5.73 -3.22 -13.23
N ASN A 131 6.87 -3.27 -13.93
CA ASN A 131 7.73 -2.11 -14.12
C ASN A 131 7.05 -0.93 -14.86
N PRO A 132 6.46 -1.10 -16.07
CA PRO A 132 5.77 -0.01 -16.74
C PRO A 132 4.49 0.43 -16.00
N LEU A 133 3.77 -0.50 -15.35
CA LEU A 133 2.54 -0.19 -14.63
C LEU A 133 2.82 0.58 -13.34
N SER A 134 3.83 0.21 -12.56
CA SER A 134 4.19 0.90 -11.32
C SER A 134 4.52 2.37 -11.58
N LYS A 135 5.27 2.66 -12.64
CA LYS A 135 5.52 4.03 -13.13
C LYS A 135 4.22 4.75 -13.52
N LYS A 136 3.29 4.06 -14.18
CA LYS A 136 2.03 4.65 -14.64
C LYS A 136 1.12 5.07 -13.49
N PHE A 137 1.08 4.28 -12.42
CA PHE A 137 0.27 4.55 -11.22
C PHE A 137 1.04 5.33 -10.14
N GLY A 138 2.36 5.48 -10.30
CA GLY A 138 3.26 6.16 -9.37
C GLY A 138 3.38 5.44 -8.02
N VAL A 139 3.43 4.11 -8.06
CA VAL A 139 3.63 3.23 -6.89
C VAL A 139 4.97 2.49 -7.02
N SER A 140 5.43 1.83 -5.96
CA SER A 140 6.64 1.00 -6.05
C SER A 140 6.40 -0.23 -6.94
N ASN A 141 7.49 -0.78 -7.51
CA ASN A 141 7.39 -1.99 -8.33
C ASN A 141 6.84 -3.16 -7.51
N GLU A 142 7.32 -3.30 -6.27
CA GLU A 142 6.85 -4.31 -5.32
C GLU A 142 5.34 -4.21 -5.04
N SER A 143 4.83 -3.00 -4.79
CA SER A 143 3.39 -2.78 -4.59
C SER A 143 2.58 -3.22 -5.80
N MET A 144 3.06 -2.90 -7.00
CA MET A 144 2.42 -3.33 -8.24
C MET A 144 2.45 -4.85 -8.40
N GLU A 145 3.56 -5.52 -8.09
CA GLU A 145 3.63 -6.99 -8.13
C GLU A 145 2.66 -7.68 -7.16
N ILE A 146 2.49 -7.13 -5.96
CA ILE A 146 1.50 -7.61 -4.99
C ILE A 146 0.10 -7.53 -5.60
N ILE A 147 -0.26 -6.37 -6.15
CA ILE A 147 -1.59 -6.15 -6.77
C ILE A 147 -1.79 -7.07 -7.98
N LEU A 148 -0.78 -7.21 -8.85
CA LEU A 148 -0.86 -8.11 -10.02
C LEU A 148 -1.02 -9.58 -9.60
N SER A 149 -0.54 -9.97 -8.43
CA SER A 149 -0.71 -11.35 -7.93
C SER A 149 -2.17 -11.73 -7.67
N GLU A 150 -3.09 -10.76 -7.63
CA GLU A 150 -4.53 -10.99 -7.56
C GLU A 150 -5.10 -11.55 -8.88
N PHE A 151 -4.44 -11.32 -10.01
CA PHE A 151 -4.88 -11.73 -11.34
C PHE A 151 -4.45 -13.16 -11.66
N ASN A 152 -5.37 -13.95 -12.22
CA ASN A 152 -5.14 -15.38 -12.47
C ASN A 152 -4.00 -15.66 -13.45
N ILE A 153 -3.72 -14.76 -14.38
CA ILE A 153 -2.62 -14.90 -15.34
C ILE A 153 -1.24 -15.01 -14.65
N PHE A 154 -1.07 -14.38 -13.49
CA PHE A 154 0.18 -14.38 -12.73
C PHE A 154 0.21 -15.40 -11.58
N LYS A 155 -0.88 -16.13 -11.34
CA LYS A 155 -0.91 -17.19 -10.32
C LYS A 155 -0.31 -18.46 -10.89
N ASN A 156 0.59 -19.09 -10.14
CA ASN A 156 1.05 -20.44 -10.44
C ASN A 156 -0.17 -21.39 -10.42
N SER A 157 -0.24 -22.29 -11.39
CA SER A 157 -1.25 -23.34 -11.38
C SER A 157 -1.03 -24.17 -10.11
N LYS A 158 -2.03 -24.23 -9.23
CA LYS A 158 -2.01 -25.14 -8.08
C LYS A 158 -2.04 -26.59 -8.56
#